data_AF-A0A6P0MQK7-F1
#
_entry.id   AF-A0A6P0MQK7-F1
#
_cell.length_a   1.000
_cell.length_b   1.000
_cell.length_c   1.000
_cell.angle_alpha   90.00
_cell.angle_beta   90.00
_cell.angle_gamma   90.00
#
_symmetry.space_group_name_H-M   'P 1'
#
loop_
_entity.id
_entity.type
_entity.pdbx_description
1 polymer ?
#
loop_
_entity_poly.entity_id
_entity_poly.type
_entity_poly.pdbx_seq_one_letter_code
_entity_poly.pdbx_strand_id
1 'polypeptide(L)'
;MARPSLSKNASQRRGRTLAKKTVGAAKSATKTAASTVKAVQNTVKQVKEAAQYSEMSGLNPLGVESVQDELPSFQPADYRVKDPLNPPESLPQVSQSEFIKASRIYEGATRAVQLTGKAFDLTRERFVVEGKKAKTFSAGVQTATAFEKVKGDLTDYQIQLQNNQQKNIELGTAKLRTTTAQSIAAETEKELSEKLAQAQAGAELAQLQTQDKQTKLAEFKLLLTPQV
;
A
#
# COMPACT_ATOMS: atom_id res chain seq x y z
N MET A 1 30.02 18.38 22.02
CA MET A 1 29.17 18.11 20.83
C MET A 1 27.94 17.31 21.25
N ALA A 2 26.74 17.88 21.08
CA ALA A 2 25.49 17.30 21.59
C ALA A 2 24.97 16.20 20.64
N ARG A 3 24.70 15.00 21.19
CA ARG A 3 24.15 13.87 20.45
C ARG A 3 22.65 14.08 20.17
N PRO A 4 22.16 13.95 18.92
CA PRO A 4 20.74 14.07 18.63
C PRO A 4 19.98 12.86 19.19
N SER A 5 18.96 13.13 20.00
CA SER A 5 18.11 12.12 20.63
C SER A 5 17.27 11.35 19.59
N LEU A 6 17.52 10.05 19.47
CA LEU A 6 16.80 9.11 18.59
C LEU A 6 15.26 9.09 18.81
N SER A 7 14.77 9.57 19.96
CA SER A 7 13.34 9.62 20.29
C SER A 7 12.55 10.71 19.54
N LYS A 8 13.21 11.79 19.09
CA LYS A 8 12.56 12.88 18.33
C LYS A 8 12.28 12.49 16.87
N ASN A 9 13.11 11.62 16.28
CA ASN A 9 12.93 11.16 14.90
C ASN A 9 11.83 10.08 14.79
N ALA A 10 11.62 9.27 15.82
CA ALA A 10 10.55 8.26 15.85
C ALA A 10 9.15 8.89 16.01
N SER A 11 9.04 9.97 16.78
CA SER A 11 7.79 10.70 17.02
C SER A 11 7.34 11.51 15.78
N GLN A 12 8.28 12.11 15.04
CA GLN A 12 7.96 12.78 13.77
C GLN A 12 7.53 11.81 12.64
N ARG A 13 8.04 10.56 12.64
CA ARG A 13 7.60 9.54 11.67
C ARG A 13 6.19 9.02 11.94
N ARG A 14 5.76 8.93 13.22
CA ARG A 14 4.39 8.54 13.58
C ARG A 14 3.35 9.65 13.35
N GLY A 15 3.74 10.93 13.46
CA GLY A 15 2.85 12.06 13.13
C GLY A 15 2.54 12.18 11.63
N ARG A 16 3.50 11.85 10.75
CA ARG A 16 3.33 11.97 9.29
C ARG A 16 2.49 10.84 8.67
N THR A 17 2.43 9.66 9.30
CA THR A 17 1.60 8.54 8.80
C THR A 17 0.12 8.68 9.20
N LEU A 18 -0.17 9.33 10.33
CA LEU A 18 -1.55 9.64 10.74
C LEU A 18 -2.14 10.82 9.94
N ALA A 19 -1.34 11.84 9.61
CA ALA A 19 -1.79 12.98 8.80
C ALA A 19 -2.09 12.61 7.33
N LYS A 20 -1.44 11.58 6.77
CA LYS A 20 -1.78 11.08 5.42
C LYS A 20 -3.08 10.26 5.39
N LYS A 21 -3.57 9.77 6.54
CA LYS A 21 -4.81 8.99 6.63
C LYS A 21 -6.06 9.85 6.80
N THR A 22 -5.91 11.13 7.18
CA THR A 22 -7.04 12.06 7.36
C THR A 22 -7.30 12.96 6.14
N VAL A 23 -6.31 13.18 5.27
CA VAL A 23 -6.51 13.99 4.04
C VAL A 23 -7.12 13.18 2.88
N GLY A 24 -7.00 11.84 2.91
CA GLY A 24 -7.58 10.94 1.89
C GLY A 24 -9.06 10.60 2.09
N ALA A 25 -9.65 10.93 3.25
CA ALA A 25 -11.00 10.53 3.62
C ALA A 25 -12.05 11.66 3.56
N ALA A 26 -11.67 12.86 3.11
CA ALA A 26 -12.51 14.07 3.12
C ALA A 26 -12.98 14.53 1.72
N LYS A 27 -13.07 13.64 0.72
CA LYS A 27 -13.51 14.01 -0.65
C LYS A 27 -14.68 13.20 -1.22
N SER A 28 -15.42 12.48 -0.37
CA SER A 28 -16.58 11.70 -0.82
C SER A 28 -17.67 11.62 0.23
N ALA A 29 -18.20 12.78 0.62
CA ALA A 29 -19.54 12.87 1.15
C ALA A 29 -20.11 14.24 0.82
N THR A 30 -21.24 14.27 0.09
CA THR A 30 -22.40 15.17 0.22
C THR A 30 -23.00 15.44 -1.17
N LYS A 31 -24.12 14.78 -1.46
CA LYS A 31 -25.38 15.42 -1.92
C LYS A 31 -26.43 14.34 -2.20
N THR A 32 -27.14 13.95 -1.15
CA THR A 32 -28.51 13.49 -1.25
C THR A 32 -29.37 14.74 -1.40
N ALA A 33 -30.11 14.88 -2.49
CA ALA A 33 -31.16 15.89 -2.61
C ALA A 33 -32.36 15.25 -3.32
N ALA A 34 -33.44 15.14 -2.55
CA ALA A 34 -34.79 14.94 -3.02
C ALA A 34 -35.19 16.04 -4.03
N SER A 35 -36.03 15.70 -4.99
CA SER A 35 -36.65 16.69 -5.88
C SER A 35 -38.02 16.19 -6.33
N THR A 36 -39.03 16.57 -5.56
CA THR A 36 -40.43 16.59 -5.98
C THR A 36 -40.69 17.95 -6.66
N VAL A 37 -41.13 17.89 -7.92
CA VAL A 37 -42.03 18.84 -8.64
C VAL A 37 -41.68 20.34 -8.62
N LYS A 38 -41.30 20.85 -9.81
CA LYS A 38 -41.83 22.07 -10.48
C LYS A 38 -41.17 22.14 -11.87
N ALA A 39 -41.94 21.81 -12.91
CA ALA A 39 -42.69 22.75 -13.74
C ALA A 39 -41.83 23.40 -14.84
N VAL A 40 -42.05 22.91 -16.07
CA VAL A 40 -42.22 23.66 -17.33
C VAL A 40 -41.46 24.98 -17.43
N GLN A 41 -40.39 25.00 -18.22
CA GLN A 41 -40.15 26.01 -19.26
C GLN A 41 -38.85 25.69 -20.03
N ASN A 42 -38.88 26.01 -21.32
CA ASN A 42 -37.76 26.03 -22.28
C ASN A 42 -37.48 24.74 -23.06
N THR A 43 -38.50 24.32 -23.79
CA THR A 43 -38.34 23.83 -25.16
C THR A 43 -37.80 24.96 -26.06
N VAL A 44 -37.11 24.56 -27.13
CA VAL A 44 -36.59 25.35 -28.28
C VAL A 44 -35.14 25.84 -28.14
N LYS A 45 -34.30 25.24 -29.02
CA LYS A 45 -32.89 25.53 -29.35
C LYS A 45 -31.84 24.81 -28.51
N GLN A 46 -31.57 23.55 -28.87
CA GLN A 46 -30.23 23.03 -29.24
C GLN A 46 -30.21 21.51 -29.08
N VAL A 47 -30.45 20.77 -30.16
CA VAL A 47 -29.86 19.44 -30.37
C VAL A 47 -29.59 19.32 -31.88
N LYS A 48 -28.48 19.92 -32.33
CA LYS A 48 -27.73 19.41 -33.48
C LYS A 48 -26.49 18.77 -32.89
N GLU A 49 -26.60 17.52 -32.47
CA GLU A 49 -25.51 16.53 -32.51
C GLU A 49 -25.94 15.21 -31.87
N ALA A 50 -25.41 14.14 -32.45
CA ALA A 50 -25.42 12.74 -32.00
C ALA A 50 -26.71 11.93 -32.25
N ALA A 51 -26.78 11.33 -33.44
CA ALA A 51 -27.46 10.05 -33.64
C ALA A 51 -26.71 9.22 -34.71
N GLN A 52 -25.45 8.87 -34.44
CA GLN A 52 -24.86 7.67 -35.05
C GLN A 52 -25.39 6.46 -34.28
N TYR A 53 -26.59 6.00 -34.64
CA TYR A 53 -27.04 4.67 -34.29
C TYR A 53 -26.55 3.74 -35.39
N SER A 54 -25.55 2.93 -35.03
CA SER A 54 -25.06 1.82 -35.82
C SER A 54 -26.21 0.92 -36.27
N GLU A 55 -26.29 0.69 -37.58
CA GLU A 55 -27.18 -0.24 -38.25
C GLU A 55 -27.09 -1.63 -37.59
N MET A 56 -28.07 -1.96 -36.76
CA MET A 56 -28.34 -3.35 -36.44
C MET A 56 -29.06 -3.97 -37.63
N SER A 57 -28.35 -4.82 -38.38
CA SER A 57 -28.89 -5.55 -39.52
C SER A 57 -30.18 -6.28 -39.12
N GLY A 58 -31.30 -5.90 -39.75
CA GLY A 58 -32.63 -6.47 -39.51
C GLY A 58 -33.64 -5.53 -38.83
N LEU A 59 -33.25 -4.33 -38.40
CA LEU A 59 -34.16 -3.31 -37.88
C LEU A 59 -33.98 -2.00 -38.66
N ASN A 60 -35.01 -1.58 -39.40
CA ASN A 60 -35.01 -0.28 -40.06
C ASN A 60 -35.14 0.82 -39.00
N PRO A 61 -34.25 1.85 -39.00
CA PRO A 61 -34.41 2.99 -38.11
C PRO A 61 -35.63 3.80 -38.53
N LEU A 62 -36.73 3.67 -37.78
CA LEU A 62 -37.91 4.51 -37.93
C LEU A 62 -37.55 5.93 -37.49
N GLY A 63 -37.51 6.87 -38.43
CA GLY A 63 -37.41 8.30 -38.14
C GLY A 63 -38.74 8.81 -37.57
N VAL A 64 -38.70 9.86 -36.76
CA VAL A 64 -39.93 10.46 -36.19
C VAL A 64 -40.92 10.88 -37.30
N GLU A 65 -40.41 11.23 -38.48
CA GLU A 65 -41.25 11.54 -39.64
C GLU A 65 -41.86 10.30 -40.33
N SER A 66 -41.18 9.14 -40.32
CA SER A 66 -41.72 7.92 -40.94
C SER A 66 -42.84 7.28 -40.12
N VAL A 67 -42.91 7.58 -38.82
CA VAL A 67 -44.01 7.10 -37.95
C VAL A 67 -45.35 7.72 -38.36
N GLN A 68 -45.33 8.94 -38.90
CA GLN A 68 -46.55 9.67 -39.24
C GLN A 68 -47.22 9.14 -40.52
N ASP A 69 -46.42 8.65 -41.46
CA ASP A 69 -46.90 8.02 -42.70
C ASP A 69 -47.36 6.56 -42.50
N GLU A 70 -46.85 5.89 -41.46
CA GLU A 70 -47.30 4.54 -41.08
C GLU A 70 -48.58 4.54 -40.23
N LEU A 71 -48.94 5.68 -39.64
CA LEU A 71 -50.17 5.81 -38.86
C LEU A 71 -51.36 6.08 -39.80
N PRO A 72 -52.48 5.35 -39.65
CA PRO A 72 -53.68 5.63 -40.43
C PRO A 72 -54.16 7.06 -40.18
N SER A 73 -54.34 7.84 -41.24
CA SER A 73 -54.77 9.23 -41.15
C SER A 73 -56.17 9.31 -40.54
N PHE A 74 -56.31 9.91 -39.36
CA PHE A 74 -57.61 10.10 -38.72
C PHE A 74 -58.25 11.39 -39.22
N GLN A 75 -59.26 11.29 -40.08
CA GLN A 75 -60.10 12.44 -40.45
C GLN A 75 -61.39 12.43 -39.61
N PRO A 76 -61.62 13.43 -38.73
CA PRO A 76 -62.79 13.45 -37.85
C PRO A 76 -64.15 13.42 -38.56
N ALA A 77 -64.19 13.77 -39.85
CA ALA A 77 -65.39 13.73 -40.67
C ALA A 77 -65.86 12.30 -40.98
N ASP A 78 -64.94 11.35 -41.08
CA ASP A 78 -65.21 9.96 -41.46
C ASP A 78 -65.78 9.12 -40.31
N TYR A 79 -65.69 9.63 -39.08
CA TYR A 79 -66.15 8.96 -37.85
C TYR A 79 -67.40 9.63 -37.24
N ARG A 80 -67.98 10.64 -37.90
CA ARG A 80 -69.22 11.30 -37.44
C ARG A 80 -70.45 10.49 -37.84
N VAL A 81 -71.04 9.81 -36.86
CA VAL A 81 -72.34 9.15 -37.01
C VAL A 81 -73.44 10.22 -37.05
N LYS A 82 -73.91 10.56 -38.26
CA LYS A 82 -75.00 11.53 -38.45
C LYS A 82 -76.37 10.99 -38.02
N ASP A 83 -76.56 9.67 -38.12
CA ASP A 83 -77.77 8.96 -37.70
C ASP A 83 -77.37 7.74 -36.83
N PRO A 84 -77.61 7.77 -35.50
CA PRO A 84 -77.23 6.69 -34.58
C PRO A 84 -78.01 5.39 -34.76
N LEU A 85 -79.21 5.43 -35.38
CA LEU A 85 -80.03 4.24 -35.61
C LEU A 85 -79.66 3.51 -36.91
N ASN A 86 -79.07 4.22 -37.88
CA ASN A 86 -78.59 3.67 -39.14
C ASN A 86 -77.20 4.25 -39.46
N PRO A 87 -76.14 3.78 -38.77
CA PRO A 87 -74.79 4.21 -39.09
C PRO A 87 -74.45 3.83 -40.54
N PRO A 88 -73.80 4.72 -41.31
CA PRO A 88 -73.39 4.38 -42.68
C PRO A 88 -72.40 3.20 -42.67
N GLU A 89 -72.57 2.23 -43.56
CA GLU A 89 -71.64 1.09 -43.74
C GLU A 89 -70.21 1.52 -44.13
N SER A 90 -70.02 2.80 -44.48
CA SER A 90 -68.73 3.39 -44.80
C SER A 90 -67.88 3.77 -43.58
N LEU A 91 -68.36 3.55 -42.35
CA LEU A 91 -67.49 3.63 -41.19
C LEU A 91 -66.40 2.57 -41.35
N PRO A 92 -65.11 2.92 -41.28
CA PRO A 92 -64.04 1.94 -41.38
C PRO A 92 -64.12 1.00 -40.17
N GLN A 93 -64.88 -0.09 -40.32
CA GLN A 93 -64.89 -1.20 -39.39
C GLN A 93 -63.60 -1.95 -39.60
N VAL A 94 -62.72 -1.90 -38.60
CA VAL A 94 -61.50 -2.70 -38.57
C VAL A 94 -61.91 -4.14 -38.84
N SER A 95 -61.40 -4.73 -39.91
CA SER A 95 -61.72 -6.11 -40.24
C SER A 95 -61.28 -7.00 -39.07
N GLN A 96 -61.99 -8.10 -38.83
CA GLN A 96 -61.59 -9.06 -37.78
C GLN A 96 -60.12 -9.47 -37.92
N SER A 97 -59.61 -9.52 -39.15
CA SER A 97 -58.22 -9.83 -39.46
C SER A 97 -57.23 -8.76 -38.98
N GLU A 98 -57.57 -7.48 -39.11
CA GLU A 98 -56.75 -6.35 -38.65
C GLU A 98 -56.78 -6.21 -37.14
N PHE A 99 -57.94 -6.45 -36.51
CA PHE A 99 -58.06 -6.50 -35.06
C PHE A 99 -57.18 -7.60 -34.46
N ILE A 100 -57.20 -8.80 -35.02
CA ILE A 100 -56.34 -9.91 -34.60
C ILE A 100 -54.85 -9.58 -34.79
N LYS A 101 -54.49 -8.93 -35.90
CA LYS A 101 -53.10 -8.48 -36.13
C LYS A 101 -52.66 -7.47 -35.08
N ALA A 102 -53.47 -6.44 -34.80
CA ALA A 102 -53.18 -5.44 -33.78
C ALA A 102 -53.05 -6.05 -32.38
N SER A 103 -53.96 -6.97 -32.01
CA SER A 103 -53.90 -7.70 -30.73
C SER A 103 -52.61 -8.49 -30.58
N ARG A 104 -52.18 -9.19 -31.63
CA ARG A 104 -50.93 -9.97 -31.62
C ARG A 104 -49.68 -9.08 -31.49
N ILE A 105 -49.67 -7.91 -32.13
CA ILE A 105 -48.58 -6.95 -31.99
C ILE A 105 -48.51 -6.45 -30.53
N TYR A 106 -49.65 -6.10 -29.93
CA TYR A 106 -49.69 -5.64 -28.55
C TYR A 106 -49.27 -6.71 -27.54
N GLU A 107 -49.74 -7.95 -27.71
CA GLU A 107 -49.31 -9.08 -26.90
C GLU A 107 -47.80 -9.36 -27.07
N GLY A 108 -47.30 -9.29 -28.31
CA GLY A 108 -45.88 -9.45 -28.62
C GLY A 108 -45.02 -8.38 -27.94
N ALA A 109 -45.43 -7.12 -28.03
CA ALA A 109 -44.77 -5.99 -27.36
C ALA A 109 -44.78 -6.16 -25.84
N THR A 110 -45.92 -6.55 -25.26
CA THR A 110 -46.04 -6.77 -23.81
C THR A 110 -45.12 -7.90 -23.34
N ARG A 111 -45.05 -9.01 -24.06
CA ARG A 111 -44.12 -10.12 -23.75
C ARG A 111 -42.66 -9.68 -23.88
N ALA A 112 -42.31 -8.91 -24.92
CA ALA A 112 -40.96 -8.40 -25.10
C ALA A 112 -40.53 -7.49 -23.94
N VAL A 113 -41.41 -6.60 -23.48
CA VAL A 113 -41.13 -5.74 -22.30
C VAL A 113 -40.95 -6.57 -21.03
N GLN A 114 -41.78 -7.59 -20.82
CA GLN A 114 -41.62 -8.47 -19.65
C GLN A 114 -40.32 -9.29 -19.70
N LEU A 115 -39.95 -9.82 -20.87
CA LEU A 115 -38.72 -10.59 -21.04
C LEU A 115 -37.48 -9.73 -20.86
N THR A 116 -37.47 -8.51 -21.41
CA THR A 116 -36.37 -7.56 -21.23
C THR A 116 -36.24 -7.14 -19.78
N GLY A 117 -37.35 -6.85 -19.08
CA GLY A 117 -37.34 -6.57 -17.65
C GLY A 117 -36.72 -7.70 -16.82
N LYS A 118 -37.15 -8.95 -17.04
CA LYS A 118 -36.56 -10.13 -16.37
C LYS A 118 -35.07 -10.31 -16.69
N ALA A 119 -34.64 -10.00 -17.92
CA ALA A 119 -33.23 -10.05 -18.29
C ALA A 119 -32.41 -8.97 -17.55
N PHE A 120 -32.95 -7.76 -17.36
CA PHE A 120 -32.32 -6.72 -16.56
C PHE A 120 -32.21 -7.12 -15.07
N ASP A 121 -33.23 -7.75 -14.51
CA ASP A 121 -33.17 -8.25 -13.13
C ASP A 121 -32.10 -9.34 -12.97
N LEU A 122 -32.06 -10.31 -13.89
CA LEU A 122 -31.05 -11.37 -13.87
C LEU A 122 -29.62 -10.82 -14.02
N THR A 123 -29.41 -9.87 -14.93
CA THR A 123 -28.09 -9.24 -15.11
C THR A 123 -27.68 -8.43 -13.88
N ARG A 124 -28.62 -7.73 -13.24
CA ARG A 124 -28.38 -7.03 -11.97
C ARG A 124 -27.97 -7.99 -10.86
N GLU A 125 -28.66 -9.11 -10.70
CA GLU A 125 -28.30 -10.12 -9.69
C GLU A 125 -26.91 -10.71 -9.95
N ARG A 126 -26.60 -11.06 -11.19
CA ARG A 126 -25.27 -11.54 -11.58
C ARG A 126 -24.18 -10.52 -11.25
N PHE A 127 -24.41 -9.25 -11.58
CA PHE A 127 -23.45 -8.18 -11.27
C PHE A 127 -23.21 -8.03 -9.76
N VAL A 128 -24.25 -8.14 -8.93
CA VAL A 128 -24.12 -8.11 -7.47
C VAL A 128 -23.30 -9.31 -6.96
N VAL A 129 -23.55 -10.51 -7.49
CA VAL A 129 -22.81 -11.72 -7.10
C VAL A 129 -21.34 -11.60 -7.48
N GLU A 130 -21.02 -11.20 -8.72
CA GLU A 130 -19.64 -11.01 -9.16
C GLU A 130 -18.94 -9.87 -8.38
N GLY A 131 -19.66 -8.79 -8.07
CA GLY A 131 -19.15 -7.72 -7.21
C GLY A 131 -18.81 -8.19 -5.80
N LYS A 132 -19.61 -9.11 -5.22
CA LYS A 132 -19.31 -9.73 -3.92
C LYS A 132 -18.07 -10.63 -4.01
N LYS A 133 -17.96 -11.47 -5.06
CA LYS A 133 -16.80 -12.35 -5.29
C LYS A 133 -15.49 -11.55 -5.43
N ALA A 134 -15.53 -10.47 -6.21
CA ALA A 134 -14.37 -9.59 -6.38
C ALA A 134 -13.92 -8.97 -5.05
N LYS A 135 -14.87 -8.50 -4.22
CA LYS A 135 -14.58 -7.99 -2.88
C LYS A 135 -13.96 -9.05 -1.97
N THR A 136 -14.51 -10.26 -1.95
CA THR A 136 -13.94 -11.36 -1.15
C THR A 136 -12.55 -11.75 -1.61
N PHE A 137 -12.29 -11.78 -2.92
CA PHE A 137 -10.95 -12.03 -3.46
C PHE A 137 -9.97 -10.94 -3.02
N SER A 138 -10.35 -9.67 -3.14
CA SER A 138 -9.50 -8.54 -2.71
C SER A 138 -9.20 -8.57 -1.20
N ALA A 139 -10.18 -8.93 -0.36
CA ALA A 139 -9.99 -9.11 1.07
C ALA A 139 -9.04 -10.29 1.35
N GLY A 140 -9.20 -11.41 0.63
CA GLY A 140 -8.30 -12.56 0.69
C GLY A 140 -6.85 -12.18 0.41
N VAL A 141 -6.61 -11.45 -0.69
CA VAL A 141 -5.27 -10.95 -1.05
C VAL A 141 -4.70 -10.04 0.04
N GLN A 142 -5.49 -9.08 0.55
CA GLN A 142 -5.03 -8.20 1.63
C GLN A 142 -4.63 -8.98 2.89
N THR A 143 -5.42 -9.99 3.27
CA THR A 143 -5.09 -10.83 4.44
C THR A 143 -3.82 -11.65 4.20
N ALA A 144 -3.66 -12.25 3.02
CA ALA A 144 -2.45 -13.01 2.67
C ALA A 144 -1.20 -12.13 2.72
N THR A 145 -1.26 -10.92 2.13
CA THR A 145 -0.15 -9.96 2.20
C THR A 145 0.15 -9.52 3.63
N ALA A 146 -0.86 -9.35 4.48
CA ALA A 146 -0.65 -9.03 5.90
C ALA A 146 0.06 -10.18 6.64
N PHE A 147 -0.31 -11.44 6.38
CA PHE A 147 0.36 -12.60 6.94
C PHE A 147 1.82 -12.71 6.47
N GLU A 148 2.08 -12.53 5.18
CA GLU A 148 3.43 -12.52 4.63
C GLU A 148 4.29 -11.42 5.24
N LYS A 149 3.71 -10.23 5.44
CA LYS A 149 4.41 -9.14 6.11
C LYS A 149 4.79 -9.50 7.54
N VAL A 150 3.86 -10.04 8.33
CA VAL A 150 4.15 -10.46 9.72
C VAL A 150 5.23 -11.54 9.75
N LYS A 151 5.19 -12.49 8.81
CA LYS A 151 6.23 -13.51 8.66
C LYS A 151 7.58 -12.89 8.34
N GLY A 152 7.63 -11.94 7.40
CA GLY A 152 8.86 -11.20 7.07
C GLY A 152 9.42 -10.44 8.26
N ASP A 153 8.58 -9.67 8.96
CA ASP A 153 8.97 -8.91 10.17
C ASP A 153 9.52 -9.84 11.27
N LEU A 154 8.95 -11.05 11.43
CA LEU A 154 9.46 -12.06 12.36
C LEU A 154 10.83 -12.60 11.96
N THR A 155 11.02 -12.93 10.69
CA THR A 155 12.31 -13.41 10.17
C THR A 155 13.39 -12.33 10.32
N ASP A 156 13.09 -11.08 9.99
CA ASP A 156 14.00 -9.96 10.17
C ASP A 156 14.39 -9.77 11.64
N TYR A 157 13.42 -9.89 12.55
CA TYR A 157 13.69 -9.83 13.99
C TYR A 157 14.64 -10.95 14.45
N GLN A 158 14.42 -12.19 13.98
CA GLN A 158 15.29 -13.33 14.31
C GLN A 158 16.72 -13.11 13.80
N ILE A 159 16.88 -12.60 12.58
CA ILE A 159 18.19 -12.26 12.01
C ILE A 159 18.87 -11.17 12.84
N GLN A 160 18.13 -10.12 13.22
CA GLN A 160 18.67 -9.05 14.06
C GLN A 160 19.11 -9.57 15.43
N LEU A 161 18.34 -10.47 16.03
CA LEU A 161 18.69 -11.10 17.31
C LEU A 161 19.99 -11.90 17.20
N GLN A 162 20.13 -12.75 16.18
CA GLN A 162 21.35 -13.52 15.92
C GLN A 162 22.56 -12.61 15.69
N ASN A 163 22.41 -11.58 14.86
CA ASN A 163 23.47 -10.60 14.61
C ASN A 163 23.89 -9.87 15.88
N ASN A 164 22.94 -9.54 16.77
CA ASN A 164 23.25 -8.90 18.04
C ASN A 164 24.01 -9.83 18.99
N GLN A 165 23.60 -11.11 19.06
CA GLN A 165 24.31 -12.13 19.83
C GLN A 165 25.75 -12.31 19.36
N GLN A 166 25.98 -12.40 18.06
CA GLN A 166 27.33 -12.50 17.49
C GLN A 166 28.19 -11.28 17.84
N LYS A 167 27.64 -10.07 17.70
CA LYS A 167 28.34 -8.82 18.10
C LYS A 167 28.69 -8.79 19.58
N ASN A 168 27.82 -9.30 20.45
CA ASN A 168 28.09 -9.38 21.89
C ASN A 168 29.21 -10.37 22.20
N ILE A 169 29.24 -11.52 21.52
CA ILE A 169 30.33 -12.49 21.63
C ILE A 169 31.65 -11.85 21.18
N GLU A 170 31.66 -11.22 20.00
CA GLU A 170 32.85 -10.55 19.46
C GLU A 170 33.37 -9.48 20.42
N LEU A 171 32.49 -8.61 20.93
CA LEU A 171 32.83 -7.61 21.93
C LEU A 171 33.41 -8.23 23.21
N GLY A 172 32.84 -9.34 23.68
CA GLY A 172 33.36 -10.10 24.82
C GLY A 172 34.77 -10.62 24.58
N THR A 173 35.04 -11.19 23.40
CA THR A 173 36.38 -11.68 23.05
C THR A 173 37.40 -10.55 22.91
N ALA A 174 37.00 -9.40 22.35
CA ALA A 174 37.86 -8.23 22.21
C ALA A 174 38.23 -7.63 23.58
N LYS A 175 37.26 -7.55 24.51
CA LYS A 175 37.51 -7.14 25.89
C LYS A 175 38.48 -8.09 26.58
N LEU A 176 38.25 -9.40 26.49
CA LEU A 176 39.14 -10.40 27.08
C LEU A 176 40.57 -10.24 26.56
N ARG A 177 40.76 -10.16 25.23
CA ARG A 177 42.08 -9.94 24.62
C ARG A 177 42.76 -8.68 25.14
N THR A 178 42.01 -7.59 25.29
CA THR A 178 42.54 -6.32 25.80
C THR A 178 42.97 -6.45 27.26
N THR A 179 42.14 -7.06 28.12
CA THR A 179 42.47 -7.30 29.53
C THR A 179 43.69 -8.22 29.66
N THR A 180 43.77 -9.29 28.89
CA THR A 180 44.93 -10.18 28.89
C THR A 180 46.20 -9.46 28.43
N ALA A 181 46.12 -8.66 27.36
CA ALA A 181 47.27 -7.87 26.89
C ALA A 181 47.75 -6.87 27.94
N GLN A 182 46.82 -6.21 28.65
CA GLN A 182 47.15 -5.31 29.77
C GLN A 182 47.81 -6.05 30.94
N SER A 183 47.31 -7.24 31.28
CA SER A 183 47.92 -8.07 32.34
C SER A 183 49.35 -8.48 31.98
N ILE A 184 49.55 -8.96 30.75
CA ILE A 184 50.89 -9.33 30.26
C ILE A 184 51.82 -8.12 30.27
N ALA A 185 51.35 -6.96 29.81
CA ALA A 185 52.15 -5.73 29.84
C ALA A 185 52.60 -5.38 31.26
N ALA A 186 51.69 -5.40 32.23
CA ALA A 186 52.02 -5.11 33.63
C ALA A 186 53.02 -6.13 34.22
N GLU A 187 52.87 -7.42 33.91
CA GLU A 187 53.81 -8.45 34.36
C GLU A 187 55.19 -8.27 33.71
N THR A 188 55.26 -7.99 32.41
CA THR A 188 56.53 -7.72 31.72
C THR A 188 57.23 -6.46 32.21
N GLU A 189 56.50 -5.40 32.54
CA GLU A 189 57.06 -4.19 33.15
C GLU A 189 57.66 -4.50 34.53
N LYS A 190 56.96 -5.30 35.34
CA LYS A 190 57.46 -5.76 36.63
C LYS A 190 58.74 -6.59 36.47
N GLU A 191 58.75 -7.58 35.58
CA GLU A 191 59.94 -8.39 35.30
C GLU A 191 61.14 -7.54 34.83
N LEU A 192 60.90 -6.54 33.97
CA LEU A 192 61.94 -5.62 33.53
C LEU A 192 62.48 -4.78 34.69
N SER A 193 61.61 -4.27 35.56
CA SER A 193 62.01 -3.50 36.74
C SER A 193 62.85 -4.33 37.72
N GLU A 194 62.49 -5.60 37.93
CA GLU A 194 63.23 -6.54 38.78
C GLU A 194 64.61 -6.85 38.19
N LYS A 195 64.70 -7.09 36.87
CA LYS A 195 65.98 -7.29 36.17
C LYS A 195 66.87 -6.05 36.24
N LEU A 196 66.28 -4.86 36.13
CA LEU A 196 67.02 -3.60 36.26
C LEU A 196 67.59 -3.46 37.68
N ALA A 197 66.79 -3.73 38.72
CA ALA A 197 67.24 -3.70 40.11
C ALA A 197 68.37 -4.73 40.37
N GLN A 198 68.26 -5.95 39.84
CA GLN A 198 69.32 -6.96 39.94
C GLN A 198 70.61 -6.51 39.25
N ALA A 199 70.52 -5.91 38.06
CA ALA A 199 71.68 -5.40 37.34
C ALA A 199 72.37 -4.25 38.10
N GLN A 200 71.59 -3.35 38.72
CA GLN A 200 72.12 -2.28 39.56
C GLN A 200 72.84 -2.83 40.80
N ALA A 201 72.23 -3.76 41.54
CA ALA A 201 72.85 -4.39 42.69
C ALA A 201 74.16 -5.12 42.31
N GLY A 202 74.18 -5.80 41.16
CA GLY A 202 75.38 -6.43 40.62
C GLY A 202 76.48 -5.42 40.26
N ALA A 203 76.11 -4.27 39.69
CA ALA A 203 77.05 -3.20 39.36
C ALA A 203 77.65 -2.55 40.63
N GLU A 204 76.84 -2.30 41.65
CA GLU A 204 77.30 -1.78 42.95
C GLU A 204 78.26 -2.76 43.64
N LEU A 205 77.94 -4.06 43.63
CA LEU A 205 78.82 -5.08 44.19
C LEU A 205 80.17 -5.14 43.45
N ALA A 206 80.14 -5.06 42.12
CA ALA A 206 81.37 -5.01 41.32
C ALA A 206 82.20 -3.75 41.61
N GLN A 207 81.56 -2.60 41.84
CA GLN A 207 82.25 -1.37 42.25
C GLN A 207 82.90 -1.53 43.63
N LEU A 208 82.18 -2.06 44.61
CA LEU A 208 82.72 -2.32 45.96
C LEU A 208 83.92 -3.28 45.91
N GLN A 209 83.81 -4.38 45.17
CA GLN A 209 84.94 -5.30 44.99
C GLN A 209 86.14 -4.64 44.30
N THR A 210 85.89 -3.71 43.37
CA THR A 210 86.95 -2.96 42.70
C THR A 210 87.62 -1.99 43.66
N GLN A 211 86.85 -1.28 44.48
CA GLN A 211 87.38 -0.42 45.54
C GLN A 211 88.20 -1.23 46.55
N ASP A 212 87.68 -2.34 47.06
CA ASP A 212 88.40 -3.22 47.99
C ASP A 212 89.73 -3.71 47.42
N LYS A 213 89.74 -4.13 46.15
CA LYS A 213 90.98 -4.54 45.45
C LYS A 213 91.95 -3.38 45.28
N GLN A 214 91.46 -2.18 44.98
CA GLN A 214 92.29 -0.98 44.88
C GLN A 214 92.90 -0.61 46.24
N THR A 215 92.13 -0.68 47.33
CA THR A 215 92.61 -0.42 48.69
C THR A 215 93.70 -1.42 49.09
N LYS A 216 93.47 -2.73 48.85
CA LYS A 216 94.49 -3.77 49.08
C LYS A 216 95.77 -3.54 48.25
N LEU A 217 95.63 -3.07 47.02
CA LEU A 217 96.77 -2.75 46.15
C LEU A 217 97.54 -1.54 46.69
N ALA A 218 96.83 -0.52 47.18
CA ALA A 218 97.44 0.65 47.81
C ALA A 218 98.20 0.27 49.10
N GLU A 219 97.60 -0.54 49.98
CA GLU A 219 98.26 -1.08 51.17
C GLU A 219 99.52 -1.89 50.82
N PHE A 220 99.43 -2.77 49.82
CA PHE A 220 100.57 -3.57 49.36
C PHE A 220 101.72 -2.71 48.86
N LYS A 221 101.43 -1.64 48.11
CA LYS A 221 102.45 -0.68 47.65
C LYS A 221 103.17 0.01 48.82
N LEU A 222 102.43 0.36 49.86
CA LEU A 222 102.98 1.03 51.07
C LEU A 222 103.95 0.11 51.83
N LEU A 223 103.69 -1.20 51.82
CA LEU A 223 104.54 -2.25 52.40
C LEU A 223 105.84 -2.50 51.60
N LEU A 224 105.84 -2.19 50.29
CA LEU A 224 106.98 -2.35 49.39
C LEU A 224 107.89 -1.11 49.33
N THR A 225 107.43 0.04 49.78
CA THR A 225 108.28 1.24 49.94
C THR A 225 109.13 1.10 51.20
N PRO A 226 110.48 1.08 51.11
CA PRO A 226 111.34 0.97 52.28
C PRO A 226 111.17 2.20 53.17
N GLN A 227 110.90 1.99 54.46
CA GLN A 227 110.98 3.06 55.44
C GLN A 227 112.44 3.50 55.57
N VAL A 228 112.71 4.73 55.15
CA VAL A 228 113.96 5.47 55.42
C VAL A 228 113.74 6.31 56.67
#